data_AF-A0A426TST6-F1
#
_entry.id   AF-A0A426TST6-F1
#
_cell.length_a   1.000
_cell.length_b   1.000
_cell.length_c   1.000
_cell.angle_alpha   90.00
_cell.angle_beta   90.00
_cell.angle_gamma   90.00
#
_symmetry.space_group_name_H-M   'P 1'
#
loop_
_entity.id
_entity.type
_entity.pdbx_description
1 polymer ?
#
loop_
_entity_poly.entity_id
_entity_poly.type
_entity_poly.pdbx_seq_one_letter_code
_entity_poly.pdbx_strand_id
1 'polypeptide(L)'
;MALAGVLYGWNLSGSGLNSFYSAAVYSGTQSWKAWFFGSLDAGNFLTVDKPPFALMVMGLSCRVLGFGTWQMMAPEIAAALGTIWILHTSVKRVFGHVAAAIAALVLALTPITVAINRDNNPDTILVLLMVGGAALALRAVRTDRLLPLIGSAVLFGLAFNTKMLQGWIALPAVFAVYVYASRLGWKKKAVNLALAAVTLAVSSFWWATAVSLVPADDRPYIGGSTDGSAWNLIMGYNGLGRVLGGEGNGGGGGGGGATFAGSAGIGRMFNDILGGQISWLIPFSFLALVAGLLLCGRAPRTDLPRAALVLWGGWLVLHYLTFAMAEGTMHPYYTTALAPGIAALTGAGGVLLWRAFRGGDARWSWVLPAGLAVTGLWAIVLLRRATGWNTWLWPVVGVLTVLAVVGLFVFRTAGSGTRLRLLGVSVAAAVVAALAGPTAYAASPAFATTGGGMGGTNPTAGPSTGGGMGGPGG
;
A
#
# COMPACT_ATOMS: atom_id res chain seq x y z
N MET A 1 -1.43 -16.78 2.87
CA MET A 1 -2.27 -16.53 4.05
C MET A 1 -1.54 -16.90 5.32
N ALA A 2 -1.23 -18.17 5.58
CA ALA A 2 -0.48 -18.59 6.78
C ALA A 2 0.81 -17.79 6.99
N LEU A 3 1.65 -17.67 5.96
CA LEU A 3 2.88 -16.83 6.00
C LEU A 3 2.61 -15.40 6.48
N ALA A 4 1.63 -14.71 5.89
CA ALA A 4 1.27 -13.34 6.27
C ALA A 4 0.69 -13.29 7.70
N GLY A 5 -0.15 -14.27 8.08
CA GLY A 5 -0.72 -14.35 9.42
C GLY A 5 0.37 -14.50 10.50
N VAL A 6 1.38 -15.33 10.25
CA VAL A 6 2.54 -15.45 11.13
C VAL A 6 3.35 -14.15 11.14
N LEU A 7 3.74 -13.62 9.97
CA LEU A 7 4.54 -12.39 9.91
C LEU A 7 3.87 -11.19 10.58
N TYR A 8 2.54 -11.06 10.46
CA TYR A 8 1.81 -9.93 11.01
C TYR A 8 1.38 -10.15 12.47
N GLY A 9 1.12 -11.40 12.87
CA GLY A 9 0.60 -11.71 14.21
C GLY A 9 1.60 -12.25 15.22
N TRP A 10 2.80 -12.66 14.80
CA TRP A 10 3.80 -13.24 15.70
C TRP A 10 4.40 -12.19 16.64
N ASN A 11 4.57 -12.53 17.91
CA ASN A 11 5.26 -11.70 18.91
C ASN A 11 4.79 -10.22 18.98
N LEU A 12 3.48 -9.97 18.85
CA LEU A 12 2.93 -8.61 18.90
C LEU A 12 3.20 -7.90 20.22
N SER A 13 3.17 -8.62 21.34
CA SER A 13 3.40 -8.05 22.67
C SER A 13 4.83 -7.53 22.88
N GLY A 14 5.79 -7.92 22.03
CA GLY A 14 7.13 -7.34 22.00
C GLY A 14 7.24 -6.05 21.19
N SER A 15 6.18 -5.66 20.47
CA SER A 15 6.15 -4.46 19.63
C SER A 15 5.68 -3.25 20.44
N GLY A 16 6.46 -2.17 20.46
CA GLY A 16 5.99 -0.87 20.94
C GLY A 16 5.09 -0.21 19.90
N LEU A 17 3.76 -0.32 20.07
CA LEU A 17 2.77 0.28 19.18
C LEU A 17 2.74 1.81 19.27
N ASN A 18 2.05 2.47 18.35
CA ASN A 18 1.84 3.90 18.41
C ASN A 18 0.97 4.28 19.62
N SER A 19 1.59 4.95 20.60
CA SER A 19 0.94 5.40 21.83
C SER A 19 -0.15 6.44 21.57
N PHE A 20 -0.01 7.27 20.54
CA PHE A 20 -1.01 8.28 20.17
C PHE A 20 -2.36 7.64 19.79
N TYR A 21 -2.33 6.59 18.96
CA TYR A 21 -3.54 5.85 18.61
C TYR A 21 -3.98 4.90 19.73
N SER A 22 -3.04 4.34 20.50
CA SER A 22 -3.36 3.50 21.66
C SER A 22 -4.16 4.27 22.71
N ALA A 23 -3.79 5.53 22.99
CA ALA A 23 -4.50 6.40 23.91
C ALA A 23 -5.94 6.65 23.43
N ALA A 24 -6.13 6.94 22.14
CA ALA A 24 -7.48 7.16 21.61
C ALA A 24 -8.35 5.90 21.61
N VAL A 25 -7.77 4.75 21.29
CA VAL A 25 -8.45 3.44 21.41
C VAL A 25 -8.84 3.17 22.85
N TYR A 26 -7.92 3.37 23.81
CA TYR A 26 -8.20 3.22 25.24
C TYR A 26 -9.34 4.14 25.69
N SER A 27 -9.28 5.43 25.35
CA SER A 27 -10.32 6.41 25.67
C SER A 27 -11.67 6.02 25.08
N GLY A 28 -11.71 5.47 23.86
CA GLY A 28 -12.92 4.91 23.25
C GLY A 28 -13.49 3.68 23.98
N THR A 29 -12.65 2.89 24.65
CA THR A 29 -13.15 1.80 25.53
C THR A 29 -13.85 2.35 26.77
N GLN A 30 -13.45 3.52 27.27
CA GLN A 30 -14.01 4.14 28.47
C GLN A 30 -15.25 4.99 28.15
N SER A 31 -15.31 5.63 26.97
CA SER A 31 -16.37 6.59 26.61
C SER A 31 -16.83 6.44 25.15
N TRP A 32 -18.14 6.28 24.94
CA TRP A 32 -18.73 6.26 23.59
C TRP A 32 -18.57 7.60 22.86
N LYS A 33 -18.50 8.71 23.61
CA LYS A 33 -18.23 10.03 23.05
C LYS A 33 -16.80 10.07 22.50
N ALA A 34 -15.82 9.66 23.30
CA ALA A 34 -14.43 9.55 22.86
C ALA A 34 -14.25 8.57 21.69
N TRP A 35 -14.97 7.45 21.69
CA TRP A 35 -14.98 6.48 20.58
C TRP A 35 -15.52 7.09 19.29
N PHE A 36 -16.61 7.86 19.36
CA PHE A 36 -17.23 8.51 18.21
C PHE A 36 -16.35 9.60 17.60
N PHE A 37 -15.70 10.43 18.43
CA PHE A 37 -14.87 11.53 17.94
C PHE A 37 -13.42 11.12 17.64
N GLY A 38 -12.94 9.98 18.17
CA GLY A 38 -11.53 9.61 18.12
C GLY A 38 -10.68 10.42 19.10
N SER A 39 -11.18 10.64 20.31
CA SER A 39 -10.56 11.47 21.33
C SER A 39 -9.40 10.76 22.04
N LEU A 40 -8.32 11.50 22.28
CA LEU A 40 -7.12 11.02 22.98
C LEU A 40 -7.41 10.70 24.46
N ASP A 41 -8.34 11.43 25.06
CA ASP A 41 -8.76 11.29 26.45
C ASP A 41 -10.26 10.92 26.57
N ALA A 42 -10.60 10.21 27.63
CA ALA A 42 -11.98 9.78 27.89
C ALA A 42 -12.91 10.96 28.25
N GLY A 43 -12.34 12.07 28.74
CA GLY A 43 -13.02 13.35 28.98
C GLY A 43 -13.43 14.05 27.69
N ASN A 44 -12.96 13.58 26.53
CA ASN A 44 -13.29 14.08 25.21
C ASN A 44 -12.89 15.54 25.01
N PHE A 45 -11.65 15.88 25.37
CA PHE A 45 -11.08 17.21 25.22
C PHE A 45 -10.45 17.43 23.83
N LEU A 46 -9.64 16.47 23.34
CA LEU A 46 -8.89 16.60 22.09
C LEU A 46 -8.93 15.32 21.24
N THR A 47 -9.17 15.44 19.93
CA THR A 47 -9.09 14.31 19.00
C THR A 47 -7.68 14.00 18.52
N VAL A 48 -7.49 12.80 18.00
CA VAL A 48 -6.34 12.53 17.11
C VAL A 48 -6.40 13.42 15.86
N ASP A 49 -5.30 13.46 15.12
CA ASP A 49 -5.14 14.22 13.88
C ASP A 49 -5.83 13.60 12.65
N LYS A 50 -6.84 12.72 12.84
CA LYS A 50 -7.46 11.91 11.78
C LYS A 50 -8.94 11.61 12.09
N PRO A 51 -9.76 11.34 11.08
CA PRO A 51 -11.10 10.80 11.31
C PRO A 51 -11.02 9.39 11.92
N PRO A 52 -12.02 8.99 12.72
CA PRO A 52 -11.85 7.94 13.71
C PRO A 52 -12.12 6.53 13.19
N PHE A 53 -12.33 6.28 11.89
CA PHE A 53 -12.89 4.99 11.44
C PHE A 53 -12.01 3.78 11.82
N ALA A 54 -10.69 3.86 11.68
CA ALA A 54 -9.79 2.80 12.14
C ALA A 54 -9.80 2.67 13.67
N LEU A 55 -9.84 3.79 14.40
CA LEU A 55 -9.93 3.80 15.87
C LEU A 55 -11.25 3.19 16.36
N MET A 56 -12.35 3.40 15.63
CA MET A 56 -13.65 2.82 15.95
C MET A 56 -13.59 1.30 15.88
N VAL A 57 -12.98 0.75 14.82
CA VAL A 57 -12.80 -0.69 14.62
C VAL A 57 -11.94 -1.30 15.73
N MET A 58 -10.77 -0.73 15.99
CA MET A 58 -9.87 -1.18 17.06
C MET A 58 -10.51 -1.02 18.45
N GLY A 59 -11.16 0.12 18.69
CA GLY A 59 -11.84 0.47 19.94
C GLY A 59 -12.99 -0.47 20.27
N LEU A 60 -13.80 -0.87 19.29
CA LEU A 60 -14.84 -1.89 19.49
C LEU A 60 -14.22 -3.23 19.88
N SER A 61 -13.13 -3.64 19.22
CA SER A 61 -12.44 -4.88 19.57
C SER A 61 -11.91 -4.84 21.01
N CYS A 62 -11.22 -3.77 21.40
CA CYS A 62 -10.72 -3.58 22.76
C CYS A 62 -11.83 -3.44 23.80
N ARG A 63 -12.98 -2.89 23.43
CA ARG A 63 -14.13 -2.76 24.35
C ARG A 63 -14.76 -4.13 24.64
N VAL A 64 -14.82 -5.01 23.65
CA VAL A 64 -15.39 -6.36 23.79
C VAL A 64 -14.41 -7.34 24.43
N LEU A 65 -13.13 -7.28 24.06
CA LEU A 65 -12.10 -8.27 24.43
C LEU A 65 -11.16 -7.80 25.56
N GLY A 66 -11.38 -6.58 26.07
CA GLY A 66 -10.46 -5.88 26.96
C GLY A 66 -9.36 -5.13 26.21
N PHE A 67 -8.87 -4.04 26.79
CA PHE A 67 -7.80 -3.25 26.19
C PHE A 67 -6.46 -3.99 26.27
N GLY A 68 -5.77 -4.09 25.15
CA GLY A 68 -4.46 -4.73 25.05
C GLY A 68 -3.96 -4.82 23.61
N THR A 69 -2.69 -5.19 23.45
CA THR A 69 -2.00 -5.20 22.16
C THR A 69 -2.67 -6.12 21.14
N TRP A 70 -2.97 -7.37 21.50
CA TRP A 70 -3.52 -8.32 20.54
C TRP A 70 -4.99 -8.01 20.21
N GLN A 71 -5.76 -7.47 21.16
CA GLN A 71 -7.15 -7.07 20.94
C GLN A 71 -7.21 -5.90 19.96
N MET A 72 -6.34 -4.91 20.13
CA MET A 72 -6.23 -3.80 19.19
C MET A 72 -5.75 -4.27 17.81
N MET A 73 -4.83 -5.24 17.77
CA MET A 73 -4.21 -5.68 16.52
C MET A 73 -4.96 -6.75 15.75
N ALA A 74 -5.85 -7.50 16.40
CA ALA A 74 -6.68 -8.52 15.75
C ALA A 74 -7.47 -8.00 14.52
N PRO A 75 -8.21 -6.87 14.60
CA PRO A 75 -8.91 -6.34 13.43
C PRO A 75 -7.96 -5.85 12.33
N GLU A 76 -6.81 -5.25 12.68
CA GLU A 76 -5.83 -4.80 11.69
C GLU A 76 -5.21 -5.98 10.93
N ILE A 77 -4.84 -7.06 11.64
CA ILE A 77 -4.32 -8.28 11.00
C ILE A 77 -5.39 -8.92 10.11
N ALA A 78 -6.64 -8.96 10.55
CA ALA A 78 -7.75 -9.42 9.73
C ALA A 78 -7.91 -8.57 8.45
N ALA A 79 -7.76 -7.24 8.57
CA ALA A 79 -7.81 -6.32 7.44
C ALA A 79 -6.64 -6.51 6.47
N ALA A 80 -5.43 -6.72 6.98
CA ALA A 80 -4.25 -7.03 6.17
C ALA A 80 -4.43 -8.34 5.38
N LEU A 81 -4.91 -9.40 6.03
CA LEU A 81 -5.20 -10.68 5.38
C LEU A 81 -6.34 -10.55 4.36
N GLY A 82 -7.38 -9.79 4.68
CA GLY A 82 -8.48 -9.45 3.78
C GLY A 82 -7.98 -8.73 2.53
N THR A 83 -7.06 -7.77 2.68
CA THR A 83 -6.43 -7.05 1.57
C THR A 83 -5.71 -8.01 0.62
N ILE A 84 -4.88 -8.91 1.15
CA ILE A 84 -4.17 -9.91 0.33
C ILE A 84 -5.17 -10.81 -0.39
N TRP A 85 -6.24 -11.23 0.27
CA TRP A 85 -7.26 -12.10 -0.33
C TRP A 85 -8.03 -11.38 -1.46
N ILE A 86 -8.44 -10.13 -1.26
CA ILE A 86 -9.13 -9.32 -2.28
C ILE A 86 -8.21 -9.09 -3.48
N LEU A 87 -6.94 -8.73 -3.24
CA LEU A 87 -5.97 -8.53 -4.32
C LEU A 87 -5.74 -9.83 -5.10
N HIS A 88 -5.49 -10.93 -4.39
CA HIS A 88 -5.32 -12.26 -4.98
C HIS A 88 -6.52 -12.63 -5.86
N THR A 89 -7.75 -12.51 -5.35
CA THR A 89 -8.95 -12.88 -6.10
C THR A 89 -9.19 -11.97 -7.31
N SER A 90 -8.86 -10.68 -7.20
CA SER A 90 -8.93 -9.71 -8.30
C SER A 90 -7.95 -10.06 -9.43
N VAL A 91 -6.69 -10.35 -9.08
CA VAL A 91 -5.66 -10.75 -10.06
C VAL A 91 -5.96 -12.12 -10.65
N LYS A 92 -6.35 -13.11 -9.82
CA LYS A 92 -6.67 -14.49 -10.24
C LYS A 92 -7.72 -14.51 -11.33
N ARG A 93 -8.74 -13.68 -11.17
CA ARG A 93 -9.90 -13.64 -12.08
C ARG A 93 -9.56 -13.12 -13.48
N VAL A 94 -8.48 -12.36 -13.63
CA VAL A 94 -8.07 -11.76 -14.91
C VAL A 94 -6.84 -12.46 -15.50
N PHE A 95 -5.85 -12.79 -14.67
CA PHE A 95 -4.53 -13.26 -15.12
C PHE A 95 -4.22 -14.70 -14.70
N GLY A 96 -5.09 -15.33 -13.91
CA GLY A 96 -4.95 -16.73 -13.47
C GLY A 96 -4.20 -16.92 -12.14
N HIS A 97 -4.10 -18.17 -11.70
CA HIS A 97 -3.59 -18.54 -10.38
C HIS A 97 -2.14 -18.13 -10.13
N VAL A 98 -1.26 -18.30 -11.12
CA VAL A 98 0.17 -17.98 -10.96
C VAL A 98 0.38 -16.49 -10.70
N ALA A 99 -0.25 -15.62 -11.50
CA ALA A 99 -0.18 -14.17 -11.32
C ALA A 99 -0.70 -13.76 -9.95
N ALA A 100 -1.81 -14.38 -9.50
CA ALA A 100 -2.41 -14.09 -8.21
C ALA A 100 -1.54 -14.53 -7.03
N ALA A 101 -0.90 -15.70 -7.13
CA ALA A 101 0.01 -16.20 -6.10
C ALA A 101 1.23 -15.29 -5.97
N ILE A 102 1.82 -14.84 -7.08
CA ILE A 102 2.92 -13.87 -7.09
C ILE A 102 2.46 -12.54 -6.47
N ALA A 103 1.32 -11.99 -6.90
CA ALA A 103 0.81 -10.75 -6.33
C ALA A 103 0.56 -10.85 -4.81
N ALA A 104 -0.05 -11.95 -4.35
CA ALA A 104 -0.29 -12.19 -2.94
C ALA A 104 1.03 -12.28 -2.15
N LEU A 105 2.04 -12.97 -2.70
CA LEU A 105 3.35 -13.13 -2.09
C LEU A 105 4.11 -11.80 -2.01
N VAL A 106 4.08 -11.00 -3.10
CA VAL A 106 4.70 -9.67 -3.14
C VAL A 106 4.08 -8.75 -2.08
N LEU A 107 2.76 -8.68 -2.01
CA LEU A 107 2.09 -7.85 -0.99
C LEU A 107 2.39 -8.35 0.43
N ALA A 108 2.41 -9.67 0.65
CA ALA A 108 2.70 -10.27 1.95
C ALA A 108 4.13 -10.04 2.45
N LEU A 109 5.08 -9.83 1.54
CA LEU A 109 6.51 -9.69 1.83
C LEU A 109 7.05 -8.28 1.53
N THR A 110 6.17 -7.33 1.26
CA THR A 110 6.59 -5.93 1.07
C THR A 110 6.99 -5.37 2.44
N PRO A 111 8.25 -4.94 2.64
CA PRO A 111 8.79 -4.63 3.97
C PRO A 111 7.94 -3.65 4.77
N ILE A 112 7.58 -2.53 4.17
CA ILE A 112 6.78 -1.51 4.85
C ILE A 112 5.35 -1.98 5.15
N THR A 113 4.80 -2.85 4.30
CA THR A 113 3.49 -3.47 4.53
C THR A 113 3.54 -4.40 5.73
N VAL A 114 4.63 -5.14 5.93
CA VAL A 114 4.80 -5.97 7.12
C VAL A 114 4.96 -5.10 8.38
N ALA A 115 5.77 -4.04 8.31
CA ALA A 115 5.97 -3.14 9.42
C ALA A 115 4.66 -2.48 9.88
N ILE A 116 3.89 -1.92 8.94
CA ILE A 116 2.65 -1.20 9.27
C ILE A 116 1.51 -2.13 9.70
N ASN A 117 1.44 -3.36 9.17
CA ASN A 117 0.43 -4.34 9.60
C ASN A 117 0.70 -4.94 10.99
N ARG A 118 1.84 -4.61 11.60
CA ARG A 118 2.21 -4.93 12.99
C ARG A 118 2.06 -3.73 13.91
N ASP A 119 1.47 -2.65 13.43
CA ASP A 119 1.28 -1.39 14.14
C ASP A 119 -0.19 -0.95 14.11
N ASN A 120 -0.62 -0.16 15.09
CA ASN A 120 -2.00 0.31 15.25
C ASN A 120 -2.30 1.62 14.50
N ASN A 121 -1.48 1.97 13.53
CA ASN A 121 -1.74 3.07 12.60
C ASN A 121 -2.93 2.75 11.65
N PRO A 122 -3.65 3.77 11.16
CA PRO A 122 -4.87 3.58 10.35
C PRO A 122 -4.63 3.01 8.94
N ASP A 123 -3.38 2.90 8.48
CA ASP A 123 -3.02 2.55 7.11
C ASP A 123 -3.47 1.14 6.71
N THR A 124 -3.52 0.19 7.65
CA THR A 124 -3.91 -1.19 7.35
C THR A 124 -5.39 -1.29 6.98
N ILE A 125 -6.29 -0.65 7.74
CA ILE A 125 -7.70 -0.48 7.36
C ILE A 125 -7.85 0.33 6.06
N LEU A 126 -7.07 1.40 5.91
CA LEU A 126 -7.11 2.25 4.71
C LEU A 126 -6.87 1.43 3.43
N VAL A 127 -5.80 0.62 3.41
CA VAL A 127 -5.44 -0.18 2.24
C VAL A 127 -6.50 -1.24 1.95
N LEU A 128 -7.07 -1.89 2.98
CA LEU A 128 -8.19 -2.82 2.80
C LEU A 128 -9.36 -2.15 2.06
N LEU A 129 -9.77 -0.98 2.54
CA LEU A 129 -10.92 -0.25 1.99
C LEU A 129 -10.65 0.18 0.55
N MET A 130 -9.49 0.76 0.26
CA MET A 130 -9.16 1.18 -1.11
C MET A 130 -9.03 -0.01 -2.07
N VAL A 131 -8.40 -1.13 -1.66
CA VAL A 131 -8.28 -2.35 -2.49
C VAL A 131 -9.65 -3.00 -2.72
N GLY A 132 -10.50 -3.06 -1.68
CA GLY A 132 -11.89 -3.49 -1.81
C GLY A 132 -12.67 -2.62 -2.78
N GLY A 133 -12.51 -1.30 -2.69
CA GLY A 133 -13.11 -0.33 -3.60
C GLY A 133 -12.69 -0.58 -5.05
N ALA A 134 -11.39 -0.68 -5.30
CA ALA A 134 -10.84 -0.98 -6.62
C ALA A 134 -11.35 -2.33 -7.18
N ALA A 135 -11.44 -3.37 -6.35
CA ALA A 135 -11.97 -4.68 -6.75
C ALA A 135 -13.46 -4.60 -7.13
N LEU A 136 -14.27 -3.86 -6.37
CA LEU A 136 -15.68 -3.62 -6.68
C LEU A 136 -15.87 -2.75 -7.93
N ALA A 137 -15.02 -1.76 -8.16
CA ALA A 137 -15.02 -0.99 -9.39
C ALA A 137 -14.69 -1.83 -10.62
N LEU A 138 -13.68 -2.70 -10.54
CA LEU A 138 -13.35 -3.63 -11.62
C LEU A 138 -14.49 -4.64 -11.86
N ARG A 139 -15.19 -5.06 -10.80
CA ARG A 139 -16.42 -5.84 -10.91
C ARG A 139 -17.55 -5.04 -11.58
N ALA A 140 -17.68 -3.75 -11.29
CA ALA A 140 -18.66 -2.86 -11.92
C ALA A 140 -18.38 -2.74 -13.42
N VAL A 141 -17.13 -2.52 -13.83
CA VAL A 141 -16.70 -2.48 -15.24
C VAL A 141 -17.04 -3.78 -15.97
N ARG A 142 -16.74 -4.92 -15.35
CA ARG A 142 -16.95 -6.24 -15.97
C ARG A 142 -18.43 -6.59 -16.13
N THR A 143 -19.25 -6.22 -15.15
CA THR A 143 -20.66 -6.65 -15.08
C THR A 143 -21.64 -5.57 -15.52
N ASP A 144 -21.16 -4.34 -15.72
CA ASP A 144 -21.95 -3.13 -15.99
C ASP A 144 -23.10 -2.90 -14.99
N ARG A 145 -22.97 -3.45 -13.77
CA ARG A 145 -23.94 -3.31 -12.69
C ARG A 145 -23.62 -2.10 -11.82
N LEU A 146 -24.67 -1.42 -11.37
CA LEU A 146 -24.58 -0.25 -10.49
C LEU A 146 -24.11 -0.63 -9.07
N LEU A 147 -24.64 -1.70 -8.48
CA LEU A 147 -24.36 -2.03 -7.07
C LEU A 147 -22.86 -2.17 -6.74
N PRO A 148 -22.02 -2.85 -7.54
CA PRO A 148 -20.57 -2.85 -7.29
C PRO A 148 -19.94 -1.46 -7.38
N LEU A 149 -20.44 -0.56 -8.24
CA LEU A 149 -19.95 0.82 -8.30
C LEU A 149 -20.32 1.60 -7.03
N ILE A 150 -21.54 1.43 -6.53
CA ILE A 150 -22.00 2.01 -5.26
C ILE A 150 -21.16 1.47 -4.10
N GLY A 151 -20.93 0.15 -4.05
CA GLY A 151 -20.05 -0.45 -3.04
C GLY A 151 -18.61 0.08 -3.12
N SER A 152 -18.10 0.30 -4.33
CA SER A 152 -16.80 0.97 -4.51
C SER A 152 -16.81 2.39 -3.91
N ALA A 153 -17.84 3.18 -4.19
CA ALA A 153 -17.98 4.53 -3.64
C ALA A 153 -18.04 4.53 -2.11
N VAL A 154 -18.81 3.63 -1.50
CA VAL A 154 -18.87 3.46 -0.04
C VAL A 154 -17.49 3.16 0.54
N LEU A 155 -16.76 2.18 -0.02
CA LEU A 155 -15.45 1.81 0.51
C LEU A 155 -14.42 2.95 0.39
N PHE A 156 -14.43 3.71 -0.70
CA PHE A 156 -13.59 4.91 -0.83
C PHE A 156 -13.99 6.04 0.12
N GLY A 157 -15.27 6.16 0.49
CA GLY A 157 -15.70 7.11 1.52
C GLY A 157 -15.33 6.68 2.94
N LEU A 158 -15.35 5.38 3.22
CA LEU A 158 -14.80 4.86 4.48
C LEU A 158 -13.27 5.00 4.54
N ALA A 159 -12.58 4.82 3.41
CA ALA A 159 -11.14 5.08 3.29
C ALA A 159 -10.83 6.56 3.61
N PHE A 160 -11.68 7.49 3.16
CA PHE A 160 -11.62 8.89 3.54
C PHE A 160 -11.82 9.09 5.05
N ASN A 161 -12.79 8.42 5.67
CA ASN A 161 -12.97 8.44 7.14
C ASN A 161 -11.88 7.70 7.92
N THR A 162 -10.92 7.07 7.23
CA THR A 162 -9.74 6.45 7.84
C THR A 162 -8.52 7.37 7.77
N LYS A 163 -8.30 8.02 6.62
CA LYS A 163 -7.11 8.86 6.40
C LYS A 163 -7.30 9.99 5.38
N MET A 164 -8.48 10.62 5.38
CA MET A 164 -8.84 11.78 4.56
C MET A 164 -8.45 11.62 3.09
N LEU A 165 -7.85 12.65 2.48
CA LEU A 165 -7.52 12.68 1.05
C LEU A 165 -6.56 11.56 0.62
N GLN A 166 -5.78 10.97 1.53
CA GLN A 166 -4.97 9.79 1.18
C GLN A 166 -5.86 8.63 0.72
N GLY A 167 -7.05 8.46 1.31
CA GLY A 167 -8.03 7.47 0.90
C GLY A 167 -8.60 7.69 -0.49
N TRP A 168 -8.44 8.86 -1.09
CA TRP A 168 -8.91 9.19 -2.42
C TRP A 168 -7.83 9.14 -3.50
N ILE A 169 -6.56 8.88 -3.17
CA ILE A 169 -5.46 8.91 -4.16
C ILE A 169 -5.70 7.96 -5.34
N ALA A 170 -6.25 6.76 -5.10
CA ALA A 170 -6.57 5.81 -6.16
C ALA A 170 -7.90 6.07 -6.89
N LEU A 171 -8.76 6.93 -6.35
CA LEU A 171 -10.11 7.16 -6.86
C LEU A 171 -10.13 7.69 -8.31
N PRO A 172 -9.22 8.59 -8.76
CA PRO A 172 -9.13 8.99 -10.15
C PRO A 172 -8.88 7.84 -11.12
N ALA A 173 -8.05 6.86 -10.75
CA ALA A 173 -7.82 5.66 -11.57
C ALA A 173 -9.07 4.78 -11.66
N VAL A 174 -9.81 4.65 -10.56
CA VAL A 174 -11.09 3.94 -10.48
C VAL A 174 -12.16 4.60 -11.36
N PHE A 175 -12.27 5.93 -11.30
CA PHE A 175 -13.16 6.70 -12.16
C PHE A 175 -12.79 6.53 -13.64
N ALA A 176 -11.51 6.71 -13.97
CA ALA A 176 -11.00 6.62 -15.32
C ALA A 176 -11.27 5.23 -15.94
N VAL A 177 -11.00 4.14 -15.21
CA VAL A 177 -11.26 2.80 -15.73
C VAL A 177 -12.75 2.53 -15.93
N TYR A 178 -13.63 3.07 -15.07
CA TYR A 178 -15.07 2.92 -15.24
C TYR A 178 -15.56 3.62 -16.51
N VAL A 179 -15.20 4.89 -16.69
CA VAL A 179 -15.53 5.68 -17.88
C VAL A 179 -14.98 5.02 -19.14
N TYR A 180 -13.71 4.61 -19.10
CA TYR A 180 -13.00 4.04 -20.23
C TYR A 180 -13.50 2.65 -20.64
N ALA A 181 -13.63 1.72 -19.69
CA ALA A 181 -13.79 0.30 -19.99
C ALA A 181 -15.24 -0.22 -19.89
N SER A 182 -16.17 0.50 -19.23
CA SER A 182 -17.58 0.08 -19.19
C SER A 182 -18.22 0.13 -20.59
N ARG A 183 -19.11 -0.84 -20.85
CA ARG A 183 -19.84 -0.99 -22.12
C ARG A 183 -21.10 -0.14 -22.19
N LEU A 184 -21.49 0.47 -21.08
CA LEU A 184 -22.68 1.31 -21.00
C LEU A 184 -22.58 2.56 -21.88
N GLY A 185 -23.73 3.01 -22.40
CA GLY A 185 -23.85 4.30 -23.07
C GLY A 185 -23.64 5.48 -22.11
N TRP A 186 -23.25 6.64 -22.65
CA TRP A 186 -22.88 7.83 -21.87
C TRP A 186 -23.96 8.30 -20.88
N LYS A 187 -25.24 8.26 -21.26
CA LYS A 187 -26.34 8.63 -20.36
C LYS A 187 -26.36 7.77 -19.09
N LYS A 188 -26.26 6.45 -19.25
CA LYS A 188 -26.27 5.51 -18.11
C LYS A 188 -24.98 5.58 -17.29
N LYS A 189 -23.82 5.82 -17.93
CA LYS A 189 -22.57 6.11 -17.22
C LYS A 189 -22.71 7.35 -16.35
N ALA A 190 -23.26 8.44 -16.89
CA ALA A 190 -23.47 9.69 -16.16
C ALA A 190 -24.38 9.48 -14.94
N VAL A 191 -25.51 8.78 -15.10
CA VAL A 191 -26.40 8.45 -13.97
C VAL A 191 -25.69 7.60 -12.92
N ASN A 192 -25.02 6.52 -13.33
CA ASN A 192 -24.31 5.65 -12.40
C ASN A 192 -23.20 6.38 -11.64
N LEU A 193 -22.45 7.25 -12.34
CA LEU A 193 -21.40 8.06 -11.74
C LEU A 193 -21.96 9.15 -10.82
N ALA A 194 -23.11 9.75 -11.15
CA ALA A 194 -23.79 10.69 -10.28
C ALA A 194 -24.25 10.01 -8.98
N LEU A 195 -24.87 8.84 -9.07
CA LEU A 195 -25.27 8.05 -7.90
C LEU A 195 -24.06 7.62 -7.06
N ALA A 196 -22.97 7.22 -7.72
CA ALA A 196 -21.72 6.87 -7.04
C ALA A 196 -21.08 8.10 -6.37
N ALA A 197 -21.13 9.29 -7.00
CA ALA A 197 -20.61 10.53 -6.44
C ALA A 197 -21.39 10.96 -5.20
N VAL A 198 -22.73 10.89 -5.24
CA VAL A 198 -23.58 11.15 -4.06
C VAL A 198 -23.26 10.15 -2.95
N THR A 199 -23.15 8.86 -3.27
CA THR A 199 -22.80 7.81 -2.31
C THR A 199 -21.42 8.07 -1.69
N LEU A 200 -20.42 8.41 -2.50
CA LEU A 200 -19.08 8.75 -2.05
C LEU A 200 -19.11 9.95 -1.10
N ALA A 201 -19.82 11.03 -1.46
CA ALA A 201 -19.92 12.23 -0.63
C ALA A 201 -20.56 11.92 0.73
N VAL A 202 -21.68 11.21 0.75
CA VAL A 202 -22.36 10.81 1.99
C VAL A 202 -21.46 9.93 2.85
N SER A 203 -20.84 8.91 2.25
CA SER A 203 -19.95 8.00 2.98
C SER A 203 -18.61 8.61 3.40
N SER A 204 -18.16 9.70 2.76
CA SER A 204 -16.93 10.41 3.11
C SER A 204 -17.15 11.46 4.18
N PHE A 205 -18.25 12.22 4.09
CA PHE A 205 -18.42 13.44 4.87
C PHE A 205 -19.36 13.29 6.07
N TRP A 206 -19.96 12.12 6.31
CA TRP A 206 -20.88 11.93 7.42
C TRP A 206 -20.28 12.32 8.78
N TRP A 207 -19.01 11.96 9.04
CA TRP A 207 -18.37 12.27 10.33
C TRP A 207 -18.11 13.77 10.47
N ALA A 208 -17.55 14.41 9.45
CA ALA A 208 -17.30 15.86 9.46
C ALA A 208 -18.61 16.66 9.60
N THR A 209 -19.67 16.22 8.93
CA THR A 209 -21.02 16.78 9.08
C THR A 209 -21.54 16.59 10.50
N ALA A 210 -21.46 15.37 11.06
CA ALA A 210 -21.89 15.10 12.42
C ALA A 210 -21.14 15.96 13.45
N VAL A 211 -19.80 16.06 13.32
CA VAL A 211 -18.96 16.93 14.15
C VAL A 211 -19.41 18.39 14.05
N SER A 212 -19.78 18.85 12.85
CA SER A 212 -20.24 20.23 12.61
C SER A 212 -21.62 20.53 13.20
N LEU A 213 -22.45 19.51 13.39
CA LEU A 213 -23.80 19.64 13.95
C LEU A 213 -23.81 19.64 15.50
N VAL A 214 -22.73 19.16 16.13
CA VAL A 214 -22.59 19.22 17.59
C VAL A 214 -22.07 20.61 17.99
N PRO A 215 -22.69 21.29 18.98
CA PRO A 215 -22.20 22.57 19.49
C PRO A 215 -20.73 22.52 19.89
N ALA A 216 -20.01 23.64 19.71
CA ALA A 216 -18.57 23.71 19.99
C ALA A 216 -18.23 23.34 21.44
N ASP A 217 -19.06 23.75 22.39
CA ASP A 217 -18.89 23.46 23.83
C ASP A 217 -19.15 21.98 24.18
N ASP A 218 -19.84 21.26 23.29
CA ASP A 218 -20.24 19.86 23.49
C ASP A 218 -19.38 18.86 22.71
N ARG A 219 -18.38 19.31 21.94
CA ARG A 219 -17.51 18.45 21.13
C ARG A 219 -16.03 18.67 21.49
N PRO A 220 -15.15 17.69 21.22
CA PRO A 220 -13.71 17.88 21.47
C PRO A 220 -13.13 18.88 20.47
N TYR A 221 -12.00 19.47 20.81
CA TYR A 221 -11.19 20.17 19.82
C TYR A 221 -10.67 19.16 18.78
N ILE A 222 -10.81 19.49 17.50
CA ILE A 222 -10.34 18.62 16.41
C ILE A 222 -8.84 18.79 16.23
N GLY A 223 -8.07 17.78 16.64
CA GLY A 223 -6.61 17.77 16.55
C GLY A 223 -6.11 17.94 15.10
N GLY A 224 -5.04 18.72 14.94
CA GLY A 224 -4.47 19.05 13.63
C GLY A 224 -5.25 20.11 12.84
N SER A 225 -6.31 20.71 13.42
CA SER A 225 -6.94 21.91 12.87
C SER A 225 -6.47 23.17 13.60
N THR A 226 -6.62 24.34 12.98
CA THR A 226 -6.31 25.64 13.59
C THR A 226 -7.52 26.28 14.28
N ASP A 227 -8.73 25.85 13.92
CA ASP A 227 -10.00 26.44 14.38
C ASP A 227 -10.92 25.42 15.11
N GLY A 228 -10.43 24.21 15.37
CA GLY A 228 -11.20 23.15 16.01
C GLY A 228 -12.26 22.51 15.10
N SER A 229 -12.23 22.74 13.78
CA SER A 229 -13.18 22.17 12.83
C SER A 229 -12.63 20.98 12.04
N ALA A 230 -13.50 20.01 11.76
CA ALA A 230 -13.16 18.87 10.89
C ALA A 230 -12.85 19.31 9.45
N TRP A 231 -13.48 20.37 8.96
CA TRP A 231 -13.25 20.89 7.60
C TRP A 231 -11.86 21.51 7.44
N ASN A 232 -11.40 22.25 8.45
CA ASN A 232 -10.04 22.77 8.50
C ASN A 232 -9.02 21.63 8.51
N LEU A 233 -9.24 20.56 9.29
CA LEU A 233 -8.40 19.37 9.25
C LEU A 233 -8.36 18.71 7.84
N ILE A 234 -9.53 18.58 7.18
CA ILE A 234 -9.67 17.97 5.85
C ILE A 234 -8.90 18.76 4.79
N MET A 235 -9.09 20.08 4.75
CA MET A 235 -8.58 20.93 3.67
C MET A 235 -7.14 21.39 3.94
N GLY A 236 -6.83 21.67 5.22
CA GLY A 236 -5.53 22.13 5.70
C GLY A 236 -4.58 20.97 5.97
N TYR A 237 -4.39 20.62 7.24
CA TYR A 237 -3.31 19.73 7.70
C TYR A 237 -3.27 18.35 7.01
N ASN A 238 -4.42 17.68 6.82
CA ASN A 238 -4.47 16.39 6.11
C ASN A 238 -4.74 16.53 4.60
N GLY A 239 -4.97 17.75 4.13
CA GLY A 239 -5.25 18.04 2.73
C GLY A 239 -4.05 18.69 2.04
N LEU A 240 -4.19 19.97 1.73
CA LEU A 240 -3.18 20.75 1.02
C LEU A 240 -1.84 20.79 1.78
N GLY A 241 -1.88 20.84 3.11
CA GLY A 241 -0.68 20.88 3.95
C GLY A 241 0.22 19.65 3.81
N ARG A 242 -0.35 18.48 3.47
CA ARG A 242 0.45 17.28 3.15
C ARG A 242 1.17 17.43 1.82
N VAL A 243 0.51 18.02 0.83
CA VAL A 243 1.00 18.05 -0.55
C VAL A 243 1.95 19.23 -0.79
N LEU A 244 1.57 20.42 -0.35
CA LEU A 244 2.24 21.70 -0.61
C LEU A 244 3.08 22.18 0.58
N GLY A 245 3.10 21.44 1.69
CA GLY A 245 3.61 21.94 2.97
C GLY A 245 2.66 22.94 3.64
N GLY A 246 2.94 23.29 4.89
CA GLY A 246 2.13 24.25 5.65
C GLY A 246 2.41 24.23 7.16
N GLU A 247 1.81 25.17 7.90
CA GLU A 247 1.89 25.22 9.37
C GLU A 247 1.42 23.89 10.00
N GLY A 248 2.15 23.40 11.00
CA GLY A 248 1.94 22.07 11.59
C GLY A 248 2.41 20.90 10.73
N ASN A 249 2.62 21.08 9.42
CA ASN A 249 3.29 20.12 8.52
C ASN A 249 4.78 20.43 8.29
N GLY A 250 5.29 21.51 8.90
CA GLY A 250 6.71 21.77 9.04
C GLY A 250 7.26 21.01 10.24
N GLY A 251 8.05 19.98 10.01
CA GLY A 251 8.68 19.25 11.10
C GLY A 251 9.65 20.13 11.91
N GLY A 252 9.66 19.94 13.23
CA GLY A 252 10.56 20.64 14.15
C GLY A 252 12.03 20.41 13.79
N GLY A 253 12.75 21.50 13.59
CA GLY A 253 14.16 21.52 13.19
C GLY A 253 14.37 22.53 12.06
N GLY A 254 15.14 23.59 12.32
CA GLY A 254 15.36 24.69 11.39
C GLY A 254 15.90 24.22 10.03
N GLY A 255 15.35 24.80 8.95
CA GLY A 255 15.87 24.70 7.59
C GLY A 255 15.57 23.37 6.89
N GLY A 256 14.41 23.27 6.23
CA GLY A 256 13.98 22.09 5.46
C GLY A 256 13.07 21.19 6.30
N GLY A 257 11.76 21.23 6.01
CA GLY A 257 10.75 20.53 6.80
C GLY A 257 11.10 19.05 7.02
N ALA A 258 10.90 18.55 8.25
CA ALA A 258 11.22 17.16 8.58
C ALA A 258 10.30 16.19 7.84
N THR A 259 10.67 15.86 6.61
CA THR A 259 10.17 14.68 5.92
C THR A 259 10.93 13.48 6.46
N PHE A 260 10.28 12.61 7.24
CA PHE A 260 10.85 11.33 7.71
C PHE A 260 11.17 10.35 6.57
N ALA A 261 10.94 10.78 5.33
CA ALA A 261 11.11 10.03 4.10
C ALA A 261 12.08 10.68 3.11
N GLY A 262 12.80 11.73 3.54
CA GLY A 262 13.74 12.48 2.71
C GLY A 262 13.10 13.47 1.74
N SER A 263 13.95 14.22 1.03
CA SER A 263 13.55 15.34 0.17
C SER A 263 12.49 14.96 -0.87
N ALA A 264 11.60 15.90 -1.17
CA ALA A 264 10.59 15.75 -2.23
C ALA A 264 11.26 15.64 -3.59
N GLY A 265 10.69 14.80 -4.45
CA GLY A 265 11.14 14.61 -5.82
C GLY A 265 10.86 13.21 -6.33
N ILE A 266 10.89 13.08 -7.67
CA ILE A 266 10.62 11.83 -8.38
C ILE A 266 11.51 10.69 -7.86
N GLY A 267 12.74 10.96 -7.42
CA GLY A 267 13.66 9.95 -6.88
C GLY A 267 13.40 9.50 -5.43
N ARG A 268 12.45 10.12 -4.70
CA ARG A 268 12.28 9.91 -3.25
C ARG A 268 12.10 8.43 -2.87
N MET A 269 11.32 7.66 -3.63
CA MET A 269 11.10 6.24 -3.35
C MET A 269 12.39 5.41 -3.39
N PHE A 270 13.45 5.89 -4.06
CA PHE A 270 14.72 5.21 -4.25
C PHE A 270 15.84 5.72 -3.33
N ASN A 271 15.55 6.66 -2.43
CA ASN A 271 16.53 7.20 -1.48
C ASN A 271 16.89 6.18 -0.38
N ASP A 272 17.78 6.58 0.52
CA ASP A 272 18.30 5.70 1.57
C ASP A 272 17.30 5.38 2.68
N ILE A 273 16.15 6.06 2.73
CA ILE A 273 15.12 5.84 3.74
C ILE A 273 14.02 4.92 3.17
N LEU A 274 13.42 5.31 2.04
CA LEU A 274 12.29 4.58 1.45
C LEU A 274 12.72 3.41 0.55
N GLY A 275 13.97 3.43 0.06
CA GLY A 275 14.48 2.43 -0.87
C GLY A 275 14.24 1.00 -0.37
N GLY A 276 14.72 0.71 0.84
CA GLY A 276 14.55 -0.59 1.50
C GLY A 276 13.11 -0.89 1.95
N GLN A 277 12.22 0.11 1.97
CA GLN A 277 10.85 -0.04 2.46
C GLN A 277 9.88 -0.50 1.37
N ILE A 278 9.97 0.06 0.16
CA ILE A 278 8.95 -0.14 -0.89
C ILE A 278 9.51 -0.34 -2.30
N SER A 279 10.74 0.11 -2.58
CA SER A 279 11.18 0.31 -3.97
C SER A 279 11.62 -0.94 -4.73
N TRP A 280 11.85 -2.06 -4.03
CA TRP A 280 12.42 -3.30 -4.56
C TRP A 280 11.85 -3.74 -5.91
N LEU A 281 10.52 -3.68 -6.06
CA LEU A 281 9.80 -4.14 -7.26
C LEU A 281 9.16 -3.00 -8.06
N ILE A 282 9.42 -1.75 -7.70
CA ILE A 282 8.93 -0.59 -8.48
C ILE A 282 9.47 -0.62 -9.92
N PRO A 283 10.77 -0.82 -10.18
CA PRO A 283 11.29 -0.86 -11.56
C PRO A 283 10.61 -1.94 -12.41
N PHE A 284 10.44 -3.14 -11.87
CA PHE A 284 9.76 -4.23 -12.55
C PHE A 284 8.29 -3.91 -12.81
N SER A 285 7.60 -3.35 -11.82
CA SER A 285 6.16 -3.04 -11.93
C SER A 285 5.87 -2.01 -13.02
N PHE A 286 6.71 -0.98 -13.16
CA PHE A 286 6.58 -0.01 -14.25
C PHE A 286 6.89 -0.61 -15.61
N LEU A 287 7.97 -1.40 -15.72
CA LEU A 287 8.28 -2.12 -16.95
C LEU A 287 7.15 -3.06 -17.35
N ALA A 288 6.60 -3.80 -16.38
CA ALA A 288 5.52 -4.75 -16.57
C ALA A 288 4.18 -4.07 -16.93
N LEU A 289 3.92 -2.87 -16.39
CA LEU A 289 2.78 -2.03 -16.79
C LEU A 289 2.89 -1.61 -18.26
N VAL A 290 4.01 -1.00 -18.64
CA VAL A 290 4.22 -0.49 -20.00
C VAL A 290 4.19 -1.64 -21.00
N ALA A 291 4.98 -2.69 -20.75
CA ALA A 291 5.01 -3.88 -21.60
C ALA A 291 3.66 -4.58 -21.67
N GLY A 292 2.94 -4.71 -20.55
CA GLY A 292 1.62 -5.32 -20.50
C GLY A 292 0.59 -4.54 -21.34
N LEU A 293 0.59 -3.21 -21.26
CA LEU A 293 -0.29 -2.37 -22.09
C LEU A 293 0.06 -2.47 -23.58
N LEU A 294 1.35 -2.53 -23.92
CA LEU A 294 1.81 -2.73 -25.29
C LEU A 294 1.42 -4.13 -25.82
N LEU A 295 1.49 -5.17 -25.00
CA LEU A 295 1.05 -6.53 -25.33
C LEU A 295 -0.47 -6.62 -25.54
N CYS A 296 -1.26 -5.83 -24.80
CA CYS A 296 -2.70 -5.70 -25.09
C CYS A 296 -2.95 -5.06 -26.47
N GLY A 297 -2.02 -4.24 -26.97
CA GLY A 297 -2.05 -3.69 -28.32
C GLY A 297 -3.39 -3.04 -28.69
N ARG A 298 -4.03 -3.56 -29.75
CA ARG A 298 -5.34 -3.08 -30.25
C ARG A 298 -6.54 -3.75 -29.59
N ALA A 299 -6.36 -4.49 -28.49
CA ALA A 299 -7.47 -5.06 -27.74
C ALA A 299 -8.49 -3.97 -27.39
N PRO A 300 -9.81 -4.25 -27.49
CA PRO A 300 -10.83 -3.24 -27.25
C PRO A 300 -10.72 -2.68 -25.83
N ARG A 301 -11.18 -1.45 -25.61
CA ARG A 301 -11.20 -0.81 -24.28
C ARG A 301 -11.95 -1.63 -23.20
N THR A 302 -12.81 -2.54 -23.64
CA THR A 302 -13.61 -3.44 -22.80
C THR A 302 -12.89 -4.75 -22.47
N ASP A 303 -11.66 -4.94 -22.96
CA ASP A 303 -10.78 -6.04 -22.60
C ASP A 303 -10.39 -5.95 -21.13
N LEU A 304 -10.58 -7.05 -20.41
CA LEU A 304 -10.48 -7.07 -18.97
C LEU A 304 -9.02 -7.02 -18.46
N PRO A 305 -8.06 -7.74 -19.07
CA PRO A 305 -6.63 -7.52 -18.83
C PRO A 305 -6.21 -6.06 -19.01
N ARG A 306 -6.60 -5.42 -20.12
CA ARG A 306 -6.28 -4.00 -20.36
C ARG A 306 -6.87 -3.10 -19.29
N ALA A 307 -8.14 -3.27 -18.93
CA ALA A 307 -8.79 -2.50 -17.87
C ALA A 307 -8.11 -2.69 -16.51
N ALA A 308 -7.71 -3.92 -16.17
CA ALA A 308 -7.00 -4.21 -14.92
C ALA A 308 -5.61 -3.55 -14.88
N LEU A 309 -4.86 -3.58 -15.99
CA LEU A 309 -3.57 -2.88 -16.09
C LEU A 309 -3.72 -1.37 -15.94
N VAL A 310 -4.75 -0.77 -16.54
CA VAL A 310 -5.05 0.67 -16.38
C VAL A 310 -5.39 1.00 -14.93
N LEU A 311 -6.20 0.18 -14.26
CA LEU A 311 -6.58 0.39 -12.87
C LEU A 311 -5.37 0.30 -11.92
N TRP A 312 -4.63 -0.81 -11.95
CA TRP A 312 -3.49 -1.03 -11.05
C TRP A 312 -2.27 -0.17 -11.43
N GLY A 313 -2.11 0.16 -12.72
CA GLY A 313 -1.13 1.12 -13.20
C GLY A 313 -1.43 2.54 -12.76
N GLY A 314 -2.67 2.99 -12.93
CA GLY A 314 -3.12 4.29 -12.42
C GLY A 314 -3.00 4.37 -10.89
N TRP A 315 -3.35 3.29 -10.18
CA TRP A 315 -3.12 3.17 -8.74
C TRP A 315 -1.65 3.41 -8.37
N LEU A 316 -0.71 2.68 -9.02
CA LEU A 316 0.71 2.79 -8.76
C LEU A 316 1.22 4.21 -9.05
N VAL A 317 0.89 4.75 -10.22
CA VAL A 317 1.35 6.08 -10.67
C VAL A 317 0.85 7.18 -9.73
N LEU A 318 -0.44 7.18 -9.38
CA LEU A 318 -1.02 8.24 -8.55
C LEU A 318 -0.43 8.25 -7.14
N HIS A 319 -0.31 7.08 -6.50
CA HIS A 319 0.35 6.98 -5.21
C HIS A 319 1.83 7.36 -5.30
N TYR A 320 2.51 6.93 -6.36
CA TYR A 320 3.94 7.19 -6.52
C TYR A 320 4.19 8.68 -6.61
N LEU A 321 3.49 9.37 -7.53
CA LEU A 321 3.65 10.79 -7.73
C LEU A 321 3.25 11.59 -6.49
N THR A 322 2.13 11.24 -5.87
CA THR A 322 1.67 11.93 -4.65
C THR A 322 2.72 11.82 -3.54
N PHE A 323 3.21 10.62 -3.23
CA PHE A 323 4.18 10.44 -2.15
C PHE A 323 5.59 10.92 -2.51
N ALA A 324 5.98 10.88 -3.78
CA ALA A 324 7.25 11.39 -4.25
C ALA A 324 7.32 12.92 -4.17
N MET A 325 6.24 13.60 -4.59
CA MET A 325 6.16 15.07 -4.64
C MET A 325 5.66 15.70 -3.33
N ALA A 326 5.28 14.88 -2.36
CA ALA A 326 4.92 15.21 -0.99
C ALA A 326 5.76 16.32 -0.31
N GLU A 327 5.38 17.60 -0.23
CA GLU A 327 6.23 18.60 0.46
C GLU A 327 6.02 18.69 1.98
N GLY A 328 4.85 18.30 2.48
CA GLY A 328 4.56 18.26 3.91
C GLY A 328 5.07 16.99 4.62
N THR A 329 4.61 16.78 5.85
CA THR A 329 4.99 15.61 6.67
C THR A 329 4.72 14.30 5.93
N MET A 330 5.80 13.57 5.64
CA MET A 330 5.79 12.29 4.93
C MET A 330 6.47 11.23 5.78
N HIS A 331 5.69 10.22 6.20
CA HIS A 331 6.20 9.07 6.92
C HIS A 331 6.44 7.89 5.96
N PRO A 332 7.53 7.12 6.13
CA PRO A 332 7.81 5.92 5.35
C PRO A 332 6.62 4.98 5.19
N TYR A 333 5.84 4.77 6.25
CA TYR A 333 4.72 3.82 6.21
C TYR A 333 3.57 4.21 5.27
N TYR A 334 3.47 5.48 4.85
CA TYR A 334 2.48 5.90 3.84
C TYR A 334 2.65 5.13 2.52
N THR A 335 3.90 4.74 2.22
CA THR A 335 4.24 4.00 1.00
C THR A 335 3.63 2.60 0.92
N THR A 336 3.09 2.06 2.02
CA THR A 336 2.32 0.79 1.97
C THR A 336 1.15 0.85 0.97
N ALA A 337 0.57 2.03 0.74
CA ALA A 337 -0.49 2.22 -0.24
C ALA A 337 -0.02 2.00 -1.71
N LEU A 338 1.28 2.00 -1.99
CA LEU A 338 1.83 1.59 -3.29
C LEU A 338 1.79 0.08 -3.50
N ALA A 339 1.91 -0.68 -2.40
CA ALA A 339 2.16 -2.12 -2.43
C ALA A 339 1.11 -2.92 -3.22
N PRO A 340 -0.21 -2.63 -3.16
CA PRO A 340 -1.19 -3.36 -3.97
C PRO A 340 -0.97 -3.19 -5.48
N GLY A 341 -0.63 -1.98 -5.94
CA GLY A 341 -0.32 -1.70 -7.34
C GLY A 341 0.94 -2.43 -7.81
N ILE A 342 2.02 -2.35 -7.01
CA ILE A 342 3.28 -3.07 -7.25
C ILE A 342 3.02 -4.58 -7.34
N ALA A 343 2.30 -5.13 -6.37
CA ALA A 343 1.97 -6.55 -6.29
C ALA A 343 1.14 -7.03 -7.50
N ALA A 344 0.06 -6.31 -7.82
CA ALA A 344 -0.81 -6.66 -8.95
C ALA A 344 -0.04 -6.63 -10.27
N LEU A 345 0.76 -5.59 -10.53
CA LEU A 345 1.53 -5.43 -11.76
C LEU A 345 2.68 -6.42 -11.86
N THR A 346 3.37 -6.71 -10.76
CA THR A 346 4.42 -7.73 -10.72
C THR A 346 3.85 -9.11 -11.05
N GLY A 347 2.73 -9.49 -10.43
CA GLY A 347 2.08 -10.78 -10.69
C GLY A 347 1.49 -10.88 -12.10
N ALA A 348 0.64 -9.92 -12.47
CA ALA A 348 -0.03 -9.90 -13.77
C ALA A 348 0.97 -9.75 -14.92
N GLY A 349 1.80 -8.72 -14.85
CA GLY A 349 2.76 -8.41 -15.89
C GLY A 349 3.90 -9.43 -15.97
N GLY A 350 4.32 -10.03 -14.86
CA GLY A 350 5.26 -11.16 -14.88
C GLY A 350 4.75 -12.35 -15.68
N VAL A 351 3.47 -12.72 -15.54
CA VAL A 351 2.86 -13.79 -16.34
C VAL A 351 2.67 -13.39 -17.80
N LEU A 352 2.29 -12.14 -18.08
CA LEU A 352 2.18 -11.64 -19.46
C LEU A 352 3.54 -11.66 -20.16
N LEU A 353 4.57 -11.14 -19.51
CA LEU A 353 5.95 -11.13 -20.00
C LEU A 353 6.51 -12.53 -20.17
N TRP A 354 6.20 -13.47 -19.27
CA TRP A 354 6.57 -14.88 -19.43
C TRP A 354 5.94 -15.51 -20.67
N ARG A 355 4.66 -15.26 -20.92
CA ARG A 355 3.98 -15.77 -22.12
C ARG A 355 4.56 -15.15 -23.39
N ALA A 356 4.79 -13.84 -23.39
CA ALA A 356 5.40 -13.12 -24.51
C ALA A 356 6.83 -13.60 -24.77
N PHE A 357 7.61 -13.78 -23.71
CA PHE A 357 8.95 -14.37 -23.78
C PHE A 357 8.92 -15.73 -24.47
N ARG A 358 7.95 -16.59 -24.16
CA ARG A 358 7.81 -17.92 -24.78
C ARG A 358 7.15 -17.93 -26.16
N GLY A 359 6.51 -16.84 -26.58
CA GLY A 359 5.66 -16.78 -27.77
C GLY A 359 6.40 -16.71 -29.11
N GLY A 360 7.74 -16.78 -29.13
CA GLY A 360 8.55 -16.79 -30.36
C GLY A 360 8.85 -15.42 -30.97
N ASP A 361 8.13 -14.36 -30.61
CA ASP A 361 8.43 -13.00 -31.06
C ASP A 361 9.76 -12.50 -30.47
N ALA A 362 10.72 -12.21 -31.36
CA ALA A 362 12.05 -11.74 -31.00
C ALA A 362 12.01 -10.41 -30.22
N ARG A 363 11.01 -9.55 -30.45
CA ARG A 363 10.89 -8.25 -29.77
C ARG A 363 10.67 -8.39 -28.26
N TRP A 364 9.97 -9.44 -27.85
CA TRP A 364 9.64 -9.71 -26.45
C TRP A 364 10.64 -10.63 -25.77
N SER A 365 11.68 -11.05 -26.49
CA SER A 365 12.63 -12.06 -26.03
C SER A 365 13.50 -11.64 -24.85
N TRP A 366 13.71 -10.34 -24.69
CA TRP A 366 14.66 -9.78 -23.74
C TRP A 366 13.97 -8.99 -22.62
N VAL A 367 12.69 -8.64 -22.77
CA VAL A 367 11.98 -7.75 -21.84
C VAL A 367 11.86 -8.36 -20.44
N LEU A 368 11.50 -9.65 -20.34
CA LEU A 368 11.46 -10.34 -19.05
C LEU A 368 12.87 -10.48 -18.43
N PRO A 369 13.89 -11.04 -19.13
CA PRO A 369 15.25 -11.08 -18.60
C PRO A 369 15.78 -9.71 -18.16
N ALA A 370 15.55 -8.65 -18.94
CA ALA A 370 16.00 -7.29 -18.61
C ALA A 370 15.30 -6.76 -17.36
N GLY A 371 13.98 -6.97 -17.24
CA GLY A 371 13.25 -6.60 -16.02
C GLY A 371 13.80 -7.29 -14.78
N LEU A 372 14.09 -8.60 -14.87
CA LEU A 372 14.68 -9.37 -13.77
C LEU A 372 16.11 -8.92 -13.43
N ALA A 373 16.92 -8.60 -14.44
CA ALA A 373 18.28 -8.08 -14.26
C ALA A 373 18.27 -6.72 -13.55
N VAL A 374 17.41 -5.79 -13.98
CA VAL A 374 17.25 -4.48 -13.33
C VAL A 374 16.78 -4.63 -11.89
N THR A 375 15.82 -5.54 -11.62
CA THR A 375 15.37 -5.83 -10.26
C THR A 375 16.48 -6.40 -9.39
N GLY A 376 17.26 -7.36 -9.89
CA GLY A 376 18.37 -7.94 -9.14
C GLY A 376 19.49 -6.93 -8.86
N LEU A 377 19.84 -6.10 -9.85
CA LEU A 377 20.78 -4.99 -9.67
C LEU A 377 20.29 -4.00 -8.61
N TRP A 378 19.01 -3.63 -8.67
CA TRP A 378 18.42 -2.73 -7.68
C TRP A 378 18.39 -3.35 -6.27
N ALA A 379 18.06 -4.63 -6.16
CA ALA A 379 18.11 -5.36 -4.90
C ALA A 379 19.53 -5.39 -4.30
N ILE A 380 20.57 -5.56 -5.13
CA ILE A 380 21.97 -5.47 -4.68
C ILE A 380 22.28 -4.06 -4.15
N VAL A 381 21.86 -3.01 -4.86
CA VAL A 381 22.08 -1.62 -4.42
C VAL A 381 21.44 -1.40 -3.04
N LEU A 382 20.19 -1.80 -2.86
CA LEU A 382 19.49 -1.66 -1.58
C LEU A 382 20.15 -2.46 -0.45
N LEU A 383 20.55 -3.71 -0.71
CA LEU A 383 21.22 -4.54 0.28
C LEU A 383 22.60 -3.98 0.66
N ARG A 384 23.33 -3.39 -0.28
CA ARG A 384 24.65 -2.79 -0.02
C ARG A 384 24.58 -1.49 0.79
N ARG A 385 23.44 -0.80 0.82
CA ARG A 385 23.23 0.37 1.70
C ARG A 385 23.19 -0.03 3.18
N ALA A 386 22.82 -1.27 3.49
CA ALA A 386 22.79 -1.81 4.84
C ALA A 386 24.16 -2.32 5.28
N THR A 387 25.07 -1.39 5.61
CA THR A 387 26.44 -1.72 6.01
C THR A 387 26.47 -2.66 7.21
N GLY A 388 27.18 -3.79 7.08
CA GLY A 388 27.34 -4.78 8.16
C GLY A 388 26.14 -5.70 8.40
N TRP A 389 24.99 -5.49 7.74
CA TRP A 389 23.79 -6.30 7.94
C TRP A 389 23.63 -7.34 6.81
N ASN A 390 23.58 -8.63 7.17
CA ASN A 390 23.39 -9.74 6.22
C ASN A 390 24.26 -9.62 4.95
N THR A 391 25.56 -9.35 5.11
CA THR A 391 26.48 -9.02 4.00
C THR A 391 26.62 -10.13 2.95
N TRP A 392 26.26 -11.37 3.29
CA TRP A 392 26.20 -12.51 2.38
C TRP A 392 25.00 -12.47 1.41
N LEU A 393 23.98 -11.66 1.69
CA LEU A 393 22.71 -11.70 0.94
C LEU A 393 22.83 -11.06 -0.45
N TRP A 394 23.51 -9.92 -0.56
CA TRP A 394 23.68 -9.24 -1.86
C TRP A 394 24.48 -10.07 -2.89
N PRO A 395 25.60 -10.77 -2.57
CA PRO A 395 26.29 -11.58 -3.57
C PRO A 395 25.44 -12.81 -3.97
N VAL A 396 24.70 -13.41 -3.03
CA VAL A 396 23.77 -14.53 -3.35
C VAL A 396 22.68 -14.08 -4.31
N VAL A 397 22.05 -12.93 -4.06
CA VAL A 397 21.05 -12.34 -4.97
C VAL A 397 21.65 -12.08 -6.36
N GLY A 398 22.88 -11.56 -6.42
CA GLY A 398 23.60 -11.35 -7.67
C GLY A 398 23.83 -12.64 -8.46
N VAL A 399 24.35 -13.69 -7.81
CA VAL A 399 24.57 -14.99 -8.44
C VAL A 399 23.25 -15.57 -8.95
N LEU A 400 22.20 -15.59 -8.12
CA LEU A 400 20.90 -16.11 -8.52
C LEU A 400 20.28 -15.32 -9.68
N THR A 401 20.44 -14.00 -9.70
CA THR A 401 19.97 -13.14 -10.80
C THR A 401 20.69 -13.49 -12.10
N VAL A 402 22.03 -13.60 -12.07
CA VAL A 402 22.82 -13.95 -13.26
C VAL A 402 22.44 -15.33 -13.78
N LEU A 403 22.38 -16.34 -12.89
CA LEU A 403 21.99 -17.71 -13.26
C LEU A 403 20.59 -17.75 -13.86
N ALA A 404 19.64 -17.01 -13.29
CA ALA A 404 18.28 -16.93 -13.81
C ALA A 404 18.24 -16.30 -15.20
N VAL A 405 18.91 -15.16 -15.41
CA VAL A 405 18.91 -14.44 -16.69
C VAL A 405 19.61 -15.28 -17.78
N VAL A 406 20.78 -15.85 -17.48
CA VAL A 406 21.50 -16.72 -18.41
C VAL A 406 20.67 -17.97 -18.73
N GLY A 407 20.11 -18.61 -17.71
CA GLY A 407 19.25 -19.80 -17.88
C GLY A 407 18.04 -19.51 -18.78
N LEU A 408 17.40 -18.35 -18.63
CA LEU A 408 16.31 -17.94 -19.50
C LEU A 408 16.73 -17.91 -20.98
N PHE A 409 17.88 -17.32 -21.31
CA PHE A 409 18.36 -17.26 -22.69
C PHE A 409 18.83 -18.61 -23.23
N VAL A 410 19.60 -19.37 -22.46
CA VAL A 410 20.16 -20.67 -22.86
C VAL A 410 19.06 -21.68 -23.18
N PHE A 411 17.99 -21.70 -22.39
CA PHE A 411 16.91 -22.68 -22.54
C PHE A 411 15.73 -22.16 -23.38
N ARG A 412 15.81 -20.94 -23.94
CA ARG A 412 14.72 -20.25 -24.67
C ARG A 412 14.26 -20.96 -25.94
N THR A 413 15.19 -21.43 -26.77
CA THR A 413 14.94 -21.86 -28.16
C THR A 413 14.67 -23.36 -28.30
N ALA A 414 14.35 -24.04 -27.21
CA ALA A 414 14.51 -25.48 -27.13
C ALA A 414 13.21 -26.28 -26.95
N GLY A 415 13.04 -27.33 -27.76
CA GLY A 415 11.81 -28.17 -27.84
C GLY A 415 11.77 -29.44 -26.97
N SER A 416 12.40 -29.51 -25.78
CA SER A 416 12.39 -30.75 -24.95
C SER A 416 11.88 -30.55 -23.51
N GLY A 417 11.31 -31.61 -22.91
CA GLY A 417 10.72 -31.60 -21.57
C GLY A 417 11.67 -31.28 -20.42
N THR A 418 12.94 -31.73 -20.50
CA THR A 418 13.99 -31.39 -19.52
C THR A 418 14.28 -29.89 -19.50
N ARG A 419 14.19 -29.21 -20.65
CA ARG A 419 14.51 -27.79 -20.78
C ARG A 419 13.36 -26.90 -20.30
N LEU A 420 12.11 -27.35 -20.41
CA LEU A 420 10.96 -26.73 -19.73
C LEU A 420 11.14 -26.69 -18.20
N ARG A 421 11.68 -27.76 -17.61
CA ARG A 421 12.00 -27.79 -16.17
C ARG A 421 13.08 -26.77 -15.82
N LEU A 422 14.17 -26.71 -16.59
CA LEU A 422 15.27 -25.76 -16.36
C LEU A 422 14.85 -24.29 -16.54
N LEU A 423 13.97 -24.01 -17.50
CA LEU A 423 13.32 -22.71 -17.63
C LEU A 423 12.47 -22.36 -16.40
N GLY A 424 11.69 -23.32 -15.89
CA GLY A 424 10.94 -23.16 -14.64
C GLY A 424 11.84 -22.88 -13.44
N VAL A 425 12.98 -23.58 -13.34
CA VAL A 425 14.01 -23.35 -12.31
C VAL A 425 14.60 -21.94 -12.44
N SER A 426 14.87 -21.48 -13.66
CA SER A 426 15.41 -20.13 -13.88
C SER A 426 14.44 -19.05 -13.42
N VAL A 427 13.14 -19.21 -13.69
CA VAL A 427 12.10 -18.30 -13.18
C VAL A 427 11.98 -18.39 -11.66
N ALA A 428 12.01 -19.60 -11.08
CA ALA A 428 11.97 -19.77 -9.63
C ALA A 428 13.17 -19.09 -8.95
N ALA A 429 14.38 -19.25 -9.50
CA ALA A 429 15.58 -18.57 -9.03
C ALA A 429 15.44 -17.04 -9.14
N ALA A 430 14.86 -16.52 -10.22
CA ALA A 430 14.58 -15.09 -10.37
C ALA A 430 13.61 -14.56 -9.32
N VAL A 431 12.53 -15.31 -9.04
CA VAL A 431 11.55 -14.95 -8.00
C VAL A 431 12.21 -14.95 -6.63
N VAL A 432 13.05 -15.96 -6.33
CA VAL A 432 13.82 -16.00 -5.07
C VAL A 432 14.77 -14.81 -4.98
N ALA A 433 15.55 -14.52 -6.04
CA ALA A 433 16.47 -13.38 -6.06
C ALA A 433 15.76 -12.05 -5.84
N ALA A 434 14.60 -11.86 -6.48
CA ALA A 434 13.80 -10.63 -6.38
C ALA A 434 13.14 -10.46 -5.00
N LEU A 435 12.81 -11.56 -4.31
CA LEU A 435 12.10 -11.53 -3.02
C LEU A 435 13.00 -11.75 -1.80
N ALA A 436 14.23 -12.26 -1.95
CA ALA A 436 15.10 -12.55 -0.81
C ALA A 436 15.42 -11.29 0.02
N GLY A 437 15.80 -10.19 -0.64
CA GLY A 437 16.03 -8.90 0.02
C GLY A 437 14.80 -8.34 0.75
N PRO A 438 13.65 -8.15 0.06
CA PRO A 438 12.41 -7.74 0.69
C PRO A 438 11.99 -8.65 1.85
N THR A 439 12.13 -9.97 1.71
CA THR A 439 11.80 -10.94 2.76
C THR A 439 12.67 -10.74 3.99
N ALA A 440 13.98 -10.56 3.81
CA ALA A 440 14.90 -10.31 4.92
C ALA A 440 14.56 -9.01 5.66
N TYR A 441 14.21 -7.94 4.93
CA TYR A 441 13.73 -6.70 5.53
C TYR A 441 12.40 -6.92 6.26
N ALA A 442 11.41 -7.54 5.60
CA ALA A 442 10.07 -7.82 6.12
C ALA A 442 10.06 -8.73 7.36
N ALA A 443 11.02 -9.65 7.50
CA ALA A 443 11.15 -10.51 8.67
C ALA A 443 11.63 -9.74 9.92
N SER A 444 12.43 -8.69 9.74
CA SER A 444 13.05 -8.00 10.88
C SER A 444 12.07 -7.46 11.94
N PRO A 445 10.89 -6.87 11.63
CA PRO A 445 9.98 -6.39 12.68
C PRO A 445 9.34 -7.51 13.50
N ALA A 446 9.32 -8.75 12.98
CA ALA A 446 8.75 -9.90 13.66
C ALA A 446 9.77 -10.65 14.54
N PHE A 447 11.06 -10.57 14.19
CA PHE A 447 12.11 -11.40 14.78
C PHE A 447 13.28 -10.62 15.41
N ALA A 448 13.36 -9.30 15.25
CA ALA A 448 14.34 -8.49 15.96
C ALA A 448 13.93 -8.32 17.44
N THR A 449 14.90 -8.47 18.34
CA THR A 449 14.75 -8.25 19.79
C THR A 449 14.85 -6.77 20.18
N THR A 450 15.38 -5.94 19.28
CA THR A 450 15.37 -4.48 19.34
C THR A 450 14.46 -3.99 18.21
N GLY A 451 13.39 -3.27 18.54
CA GLY A 451 12.41 -2.81 17.56
C GLY A 451 13.07 -2.03 16.42
N GLY A 452 12.51 -2.15 15.20
CA GLY A 452 12.95 -1.38 14.04
C GLY A 452 13.11 0.10 14.37
N GLY A 453 14.12 0.75 13.77
CA GLY A 453 14.81 1.94 14.30
C GLY A 453 14.00 3.22 14.57
N MET A 454 12.67 3.23 14.46
CA MET A 454 11.82 4.39 14.78
C MET A 454 10.56 4.07 15.62
N GLY A 455 10.42 2.85 16.15
CA GLY A 455 9.29 2.47 17.03
C GLY A 455 7.91 2.54 16.35
N GLY A 456 6.82 2.47 17.15
CA GLY A 456 5.46 2.44 16.62
C GLY A 456 4.94 3.76 16.04
N THR A 457 5.57 4.89 16.35
CA THR A 457 5.19 6.18 15.75
C THR A 457 5.56 6.24 14.27
N ASN A 458 6.62 5.55 13.84
CA ASN A 458 7.06 5.55 12.46
C ASN A 458 7.61 4.17 12.02
N PRO A 459 6.74 3.13 11.96
CA PRO A 459 7.19 1.76 11.75
C PRO A 459 7.91 1.61 10.41
N THR A 460 9.07 0.96 10.46
CA THR A 460 9.92 0.62 9.31
C THR A 460 10.43 -0.82 9.44
N ALA A 461 10.83 -1.40 8.32
CA ALA A 461 11.38 -2.75 8.26
C ALA A 461 12.84 -2.74 7.79
N GLY A 462 13.65 -3.63 8.33
CA GLY A 462 15.05 -3.81 7.97
C GLY A 462 15.99 -2.92 8.79
N PRO A 463 17.28 -2.95 8.46
CA PRO A 463 18.30 -2.12 9.10
C PRO A 463 18.10 -0.64 8.75
N SER A 464 18.63 0.25 9.60
CA SER A 464 18.73 1.68 9.29
C SER A 464 19.76 1.90 8.18
N THR A 465 19.35 2.52 7.08
CA THR A 465 20.21 2.75 5.90
C THR A 465 20.46 4.24 5.58
N GLY A 466 19.85 5.17 6.32
CA GLY A 466 20.02 6.62 6.16
C GLY A 466 20.67 7.28 7.38
N GLY A 467 21.46 8.33 7.18
CA GLY A 467 22.18 9.08 8.23
C GLY A 467 21.35 10.10 9.03
N GLY A 468 20.03 9.91 9.13
CA GLY A 468 19.11 10.90 9.70
C GLY A 468 18.51 10.47 11.04
N MET A 469 18.91 11.19 12.10
CA MET A 469 18.27 11.29 13.42
C MET A 469 17.99 9.98 14.17
N GLY A 470 19.06 9.28 14.55
CA GLY A 470 19.02 8.55 15.82
C GLY A 470 18.89 9.58 16.94
N GLY A 471 17.70 9.70 17.53
CA GLY A 471 17.56 10.39 18.82
C GLY A 471 18.37 9.66 19.89
N PRO A 472 18.95 10.34 20.88
CA PRO A 472 19.65 9.68 21.97
C PRO A 472 18.68 8.74 22.69
N GLY A 473 19.07 7.48 22.86
CA GLY A 473 18.42 6.61 23.83
C GLY A 473 18.59 7.22 25.22
N GLY A 474 17.47 7.48 25.88
CA GLY A 474 17.35 7.81 27.29
C GLY A 474 16.36 6.87 27.94
#